data_AF-A0A2V5MPV7-F1
#
_entry.id   AF-A0A2V5MPV7-F1
#
_cell.length_a   1.000
_cell.length_b   1.000
_cell.length_c   1.000
_cell.angle_alpha   90.00
_cell.angle_beta   90.00
_cell.angle_gamma   90.00
#
_symmetry.space_group_name_H-M   'P 1'
#
loop_
_entity.id
_entity.type
_entity.pdbx_description
1 polymer ?
#
loop_
_entity_poly.entity_id
_entity_poly.type
_entity_poly.pdbx_seq_one_letter_code
_entity_poly.pdbx_strand_id
1 'polypeptide(L)'
;MPFSSGFEFTVFPAVNSPDSGPLLANGGTQFFVSSHFVTVTEHTMAIWALTNTKSLDSQNPNLNLTAVVVETQPYHFPTIPVVQKKGFHPLGESLNEPVEKLDPGDFRVVSATYSAGRLWATLSSQMTETPGVQRIAADYFAFKPSINGAFFTATL
;
A
#
# COMPACT_ATOMS: atom_id res chain seq x y z
N MET A 1 7.55 -19.94 -4.43
CA MET A 1 6.07 -19.99 -4.32
C MET A 1 5.50 -19.82 -5.72
N PRO A 2 4.54 -20.64 -6.21
CA PRO A 2 4.23 -20.77 -7.64
C PRO A 2 3.08 -19.88 -8.15
N PHE A 3 2.83 -18.73 -7.53
CA PHE A 3 1.94 -17.71 -8.07
C PHE A 3 2.70 -16.38 -8.06
N SER A 4 2.99 -15.88 -9.25
CA SER A 4 3.35 -14.48 -9.46
C SER A 4 2.05 -13.69 -9.38
N SER A 5 1.68 -13.20 -8.19
CA SER A 5 0.64 -12.17 -8.12
C SER A 5 1.29 -10.85 -8.51
N GLY A 6 0.73 -10.16 -9.50
CA GLY A 6 1.13 -8.81 -9.83
C GLY A 6 0.61 -7.82 -8.79
N PHE A 7 0.14 -6.68 -9.24
CA PHE A 7 -0.39 -5.63 -8.38
C PHE A 7 -1.78 -5.96 -7.79
N GLU A 8 -2.46 -6.97 -8.31
CA GLU A 8 -3.80 -7.38 -7.88
C GLU A 8 -3.84 -8.06 -6.50
N PHE A 9 -2.69 -8.42 -5.93
CA PHE A 9 -2.63 -9.10 -4.62
C PHE A 9 -3.18 -8.24 -3.48
N THR A 10 -3.10 -6.92 -3.63
CA THR A 10 -3.76 -5.92 -2.76
C THR A 10 -4.07 -4.68 -3.57
N VAL A 11 -5.34 -4.30 -3.65
CA VAL A 11 -5.78 -3.02 -4.22
C VAL A 11 -6.35 -2.17 -3.10
N PHE A 12 -5.51 -1.33 -2.49
CA PHE A 12 -5.85 -0.61 -1.26
C PHE A 12 -6.56 0.71 -1.58
N PRO A 13 -7.79 0.95 -1.10
CA PRO A 13 -8.53 2.16 -1.41
C PRO A 13 -7.94 3.38 -0.70
N ALA A 14 -7.79 4.47 -1.44
CA ALA A 14 -7.38 5.76 -0.87
C ALA A 14 -8.58 6.46 -0.22
N VAL A 15 -8.45 6.90 1.01
CA VAL A 15 -9.44 7.82 1.58
C VAL A 15 -9.15 9.25 1.12
N ASN A 16 -10.18 10.06 0.91
CA ASN A 16 -9.95 11.48 0.70
C ASN A 16 -9.65 12.15 2.05
N SER A 17 -8.95 13.29 2.02
CA SER A 17 -8.78 14.11 3.22
C SER A 17 -10.16 14.37 3.89
N PRO A 18 -10.28 14.32 5.22
CA PRO A 18 -11.57 14.39 5.92
C PRO A 18 -12.48 15.56 5.47
N ASP A 19 -11.89 16.69 5.08
CA ASP A 19 -12.63 17.90 4.70
C ASP A 19 -12.88 18.06 3.18
N SER A 20 -12.31 17.18 2.34
CA SER A 20 -12.37 17.36 0.87
C SER A 20 -13.57 16.72 0.18
N GLY A 21 -14.33 15.87 0.89
CA GLY A 21 -15.44 15.11 0.30
C GLY A 21 -15.00 14.16 -0.82
N PRO A 22 -15.93 13.63 -1.63
CA PRO A 22 -15.61 12.79 -2.79
C PRO A 22 -15.00 13.60 -3.94
N LEU A 23 -14.07 13.00 -4.68
CA LEU A 23 -13.49 13.61 -5.87
C LEU A 23 -14.48 13.54 -7.04
N LEU A 24 -15.05 14.67 -7.43
CA LEU A 24 -16.12 14.74 -8.44
C LEU A 24 -15.63 14.74 -9.90
N ALA A 25 -14.33 14.89 -10.12
CA ALA A 25 -13.73 14.86 -11.46
C ALA A 25 -14.01 13.53 -12.18
N ASN A 26 -14.07 13.54 -13.51
CA ASN A 26 -14.30 12.37 -14.37
C ASN A 26 -15.59 11.59 -14.03
N GLY A 27 -16.66 12.31 -13.66
CA GLY A 27 -17.92 11.69 -13.23
C GLY A 27 -17.82 11.02 -11.85
N GLY A 28 -16.86 11.42 -11.03
CA GLY A 28 -16.51 10.77 -9.78
C GLY A 28 -15.28 9.88 -9.94
N THR A 29 -14.30 10.04 -9.06
CA THR A 29 -13.04 9.27 -9.08
C THR A 29 -12.69 8.72 -7.70
N GLN A 30 -12.28 7.46 -7.65
CA GLN A 30 -11.72 6.78 -6.48
C GLN A 30 -10.34 6.24 -6.85
N PHE A 31 -9.31 6.62 -6.09
CA PHE A 31 -7.95 6.11 -6.29
C PHE A 31 -7.66 4.89 -5.42
N PHE A 32 -6.74 4.04 -5.88
CA PHE A 32 -6.21 2.91 -5.12
C PHE A 32 -4.71 2.78 -5.35
N VAL A 33 -4.02 2.14 -4.42
CA VAL A 33 -2.59 1.85 -4.52
C VAL A 33 -2.35 0.37 -4.27
N SER A 34 -1.47 -0.21 -5.07
CA SER A 34 -1.02 -1.58 -4.94
C SER A 34 0.50 -1.62 -4.90
N SER A 35 1.04 -2.26 -3.88
CA SER A 35 2.41 -2.76 -3.90
C SER A 35 2.55 -3.90 -4.91
N HIS A 36 3.78 -4.25 -5.27
CA HIS A 36 4.12 -5.44 -6.04
C HIS A 36 4.55 -6.56 -5.07
N PHE A 37 4.32 -7.83 -5.43
CA PHE A 37 4.75 -8.96 -4.60
C PHE A 37 5.21 -10.14 -5.45
N VAL A 38 6.42 -10.05 -5.99
CA VAL A 38 7.05 -11.15 -6.74
C VAL A 38 8.34 -11.60 -6.07
N THR A 39 9.04 -10.68 -5.41
CA THR A 39 10.35 -10.88 -4.80
C THR A 39 10.40 -10.27 -3.39
N VAL A 40 11.55 -10.37 -2.73
CA VAL A 40 11.80 -9.74 -1.41
C VAL A 40 12.19 -8.27 -1.49
N THR A 41 12.43 -7.74 -2.70
CA THR A 41 12.78 -6.35 -2.95
C THR A 41 12.07 -5.87 -4.19
N GLU A 42 11.13 -4.96 -4.03
CA GLU A 42 10.33 -4.41 -5.12
C GLU A 42 10.63 -2.93 -5.29
N HIS A 43 10.40 -2.40 -6.49
CA HIS A 43 10.69 -1.01 -6.85
C HIS A 43 9.61 -0.42 -7.76
N THR A 44 8.44 -1.04 -7.78
CA THR A 44 7.30 -0.58 -8.56
C THR A 44 6.02 -0.65 -7.74
N MET A 45 5.09 0.26 -8.00
CA MET A 45 3.74 0.23 -7.43
C MET A 45 2.72 0.55 -8.53
N ALA A 46 1.54 -0.05 -8.46
CA ALA A 46 0.44 0.32 -9.35
C ALA A 46 -0.47 1.33 -8.69
N ILE A 47 -0.79 2.38 -9.45
CA ILE A 47 -1.80 3.36 -9.10
C ILE A 47 -3.03 3.04 -9.93
N TRP A 48 -4.19 2.94 -9.28
CA TRP A 48 -5.46 2.65 -9.93
C TRP A 48 -6.40 3.84 -9.82
N ALA A 49 -7.21 4.04 -10.86
CA ALA A 49 -8.30 5.00 -10.86
C ALA A 49 -9.60 4.31 -11.28
N LEU A 50 -10.59 4.32 -10.39
CA LEU A 50 -11.97 3.99 -10.72
C LEU A 50 -12.72 5.30 -10.98
N THR A 51 -13.13 5.51 -12.23
CA THR A 51 -13.81 6.73 -12.68
C THR A 51 -15.28 6.48 -12.99
N ASN A 52 -16.02 7.57 -13.19
CA ASN A 52 -17.47 7.60 -13.38
C ASN A 52 -18.24 6.97 -12.21
N THR A 53 -17.75 7.11 -10.97
CA THR A 53 -18.38 6.52 -9.79
C THR A 53 -19.78 7.06 -9.49
N LYS A 54 -20.12 8.26 -9.96
CA LYS A 54 -21.49 8.79 -9.91
C LYS A 54 -22.49 7.91 -10.66
N SER A 55 -22.05 7.11 -11.64
CA SER A 55 -22.93 6.18 -12.35
C SER A 55 -23.51 5.07 -11.46
N LEU A 56 -22.94 4.84 -10.26
CA LEU A 56 -23.49 3.94 -9.25
C LEU A 56 -24.91 4.34 -8.81
N ASP A 57 -25.29 5.61 -8.96
CA ASP A 57 -26.64 6.11 -8.63
C ASP A 57 -27.68 5.84 -9.75
N SER A 58 -27.28 5.17 -10.83
CA SER A 58 -28.15 4.91 -11.99
C SER A 58 -28.57 3.44 -12.08
N GLN A 59 -29.61 3.15 -12.88
CA GLN A 59 -30.06 1.78 -13.12
C GLN A 59 -29.00 0.91 -13.84
N ASN A 60 -28.06 1.53 -14.58
CA ASN A 60 -27.01 0.84 -15.32
C ASN A 60 -25.65 1.52 -15.06
N PRO A 61 -24.96 1.18 -13.95
CA PRO A 61 -23.63 1.73 -13.66
C PRO A 61 -22.64 1.48 -14.78
N ASN A 62 -21.80 2.47 -15.09
CA ASN A 62 -20.83 2.43 -16.17
C ASN A 62 -19.46 2.91 -15.66
N LEU A 63 -18.82 2.07 -14.85
CA LEU A 63 -17.53 2.36 -14.23
C LEU A 63 -16.37 2.10 -15.20
N ASN A 64 -15.28 2.84 -15.03
CA ASN A 64 -14.04 2.58 -15.74
C ASN A 64 -12.89 2.46 -14.73
N LEU A 65 -12.26 1.28 -14.68
CA LEU A 65 -11.08 1.00 -13.85
C LEU A 65 -9.83 0.95 -14.74
N THR A 66 -8.84 1.78 -14.43
CA THR A 66 -7.55 1.80 -15.11
C THR A 66 -6.42 1.79 -14.10
N ALA A 67 -5.25 1.30 -14.53
CA ALA A 67 -4.05 1.24 -13.71
C ALA A 67 -2.82 1.68 -14.51
N VAL A 68 -1.86 2.26 -13.81
CA VAL A 68 -0.52 2.54 -14.31
C VAL A 68 0.51 2.07 -13.30
N VAL A 69 1.63 1.56 -13.79
CA VAL A 69 2.77 1.18 -12.95
C VAL A 69 3.71 2.36 -12.84
N VAL A 70 4.15 2.65 -11.62
CA VAL A 70 5.07 3.74 -11.29
C VAL A 70 6.32 3.14 -10.64
N GLU A 71 7.48 3.54 -11.16
CA GLU A 71 8.78 3.26 -10.55
C GLU A 71 8.94 4.02 -9.23
N THR A 72 9.49 3.35 -8.22
CA THR A 72 9.70 3.90 -6.87
C THR A 72 11.13 3.71 -6.40
N GLN A 73 11.45 4.25 -5.22
CA GLN A 73 12.58 3.71 -4.47
C GLN A 73 12.29 2.26 -4.06
N PRO A 74 13.33 1.41 -3.91
CA PRO A 74 13.12 0.04 -3.46
C PRO A 74 12.48 -0.02 -2.08
N TYR A 75 11.55 -0.95 -1.91
CA TYR A 75 10.99 -1.36 -0.62
C TYR A 75 11.17 -2.86 -0.47
N HIS A 76 11.31 -3.31 0.78
CA HIS A 76 11.79 -4.66 1.07
C HIS A 76 10.80 -5.42 1.94
N PHE A 77 10.58 -6.68 1.61
CA PHE A 77 9.82 -7.59 2.44
C PHE A 77 10.50 -7.73 3.82
N PRO A 78 9.80 -7.47 4.93
CA PRO A 78 10.34 -7.70 6.26
C PRO A 78 10.70 -9.18 6.49
N THR A 79 11.99 -9.46 6.67
CA THR A 79 12.51 -10.84 6.86
C THR A 79 13.00 -11.09 8.28
N ILE A 80 13.09 -10.06 9.11
CA ILE A 80 13.49 -10.19 10.52
C ILE A 80 12.29 -10.06 11.48
N PRO A 81 12.17 -10.96 12.48
CA PRO A 81 11.16 -10.82 13.50
C PRO A 81 11.53 -9.71 14.51
N VAL A 82 10.54 -9.01 15.05
CA VAL A 82 10.75 -7.87 15.96
C VAL A 82 10.74 -8.31 17.42
N VAL A 83 11.78 -7.94 18.17
CA VAL A 83 11.85 -8.22 19.61
C VAL A 83 10.95 -7.25 20.37
N GLN A 84 9.98 -7.78 21.12
CA GLN A 84 9.16 -7.01 22.05
C GLN A 84 9.77 -6.93 23.44
N LYS A 85 9.33 -5.93 24.22
CA LYS A 85 9.70 -5.80 25.64
C LYS A 85 9.22 -7.04 26.39
N LYS A 86 10.00 -7.52 27.37
CA LYS A 86 9.54 -8.59 28.27
C LYS A 86 8.26 -8.15 28.98
N GLY A 87 7.22 -8.97 28.90
CA GLY A 87 5.92 -8.73 29.51
C GLY A 87 5.36 -10.00 30.13
N PHE A 88 4.16 -9.92 30.68
CA PHE A 88 3.44 -11.06 31.25
C PHE A 88 3.10 -12.10 30.16
N HIS A 89 3.60 -13.33 30.30
CA HIS A 89 3.39 -14.43 29.34
C HIS A 89 3.24 -15.78 30.08
N PRO A 90 2.17 -16.01 30.86
CA PRO A 90 2.09 -17.10 31.84
C PRO A 90 2.31 -18.50 31.29
N LEU A 91 1.79 -18.77 30.09
CA LEU A 91 1.99 -20.05 29.43
C LEU A 91 3.48 -20.25 29.12
N GLY A 92 4.12 -19.28 28.49
CA GLY A 92 5.55 -19.34 28.19
C GLY A 92 6.41 -19.40 29.46
N GLU A 93 6.07 -18.63 30.51
CA GLU A 93 6.76 -18.71 31.80
C GLU A 93 6.65 -20.10 32.44
N SER A 94 5.47 -20.73 32.38
CA SER A 94 5.26 -22.09 32.91
C SER A 94 6.05 -23.17 32.15
N LEU A 95 6.42 -22.88 30.89
CA LEU A 95 7.18 -23.76 30.00
C LEU A 95 8.65 -23.33 29.84
N ASN A 96 9.07 -22.26 30.54
CA ASN A 96 10.39 -21.66 30.43
C ASN A 96 10.75 -21.19 29.00
N GLU A 97 9.74 -20.71 28.25
CA GLU A 97 9.84 -20.13 26.92
C GLU A 97 9.98 -18.60 26.97
N PRO A 98 10.69 -17.98 26.02
CA PRO A 98 10.80 -16.52 25.94
C PRO A 98 9.48 -15.88 25.49
N VAL A 99 9.39 -14.56 25.62
CA VAL A 99 8.32 -13.80 24.97
C VAL A 99 8.47 -13.94 23.45
N GLU A 100 7.38 -14.30 22.78
CA GLU A 100 7.35 -14.46 21.32
C GLU A 100 7.75 -13.18 20.59
N LYS A 101 8.28 -13.28 19.38
CA LYS A 101 8.60 -12.10 18.58
C LYS A 101 7.36 -11.58 17.88
N LEU A 102 7.35 -10.28 17.57
CA LEU A 102 6.29 -9.67 16.79
C LEU A 102 6.55 -9.89 15.30
N ASP A 103 5.48 -10.23 14.58
CA ASP A 103 5.46 -10.23 13.13
C ASP A 103 5.53 -8.77 12.62
N PRO A 104 6.57 -8.38 11.85
CA PRO A 104 6.65 -7.05 11.26
C PRO A 104 5.63 -6.80 10.15
N GLY A 105 4.90 -7.85 9.72
CA GLY A 105 3.98 -7.83 8.61
C GLY A 105 4.70 -8.02 7.27
N ASP A 106 4.03 -7.57 6.21
CA ASP A 106 4.54 -7.58 4.85
C ASP A 106 4.46 -6.18 4.24
N PHE A 107 4.94 -6.05 3.00
CA PHE A 107 4.91 -4.80 2.24
C PHE A 107 3.57 -4.52 1.52
N ARG A 108 2.44 -5.05 2.00
CA ARG A 108 1.13 -4.53 1.56
C ARG A 108 0.99 -3.07 1.96
N VAL A 109 0.31 -2.30 1.12
CA VAL A 109 -0.13 -0.95 1.49
C VAL A 109 -1.05 -1.05 2.71
N VAL A 110 -0.74 -0.30 3.76
CA VAL A 110 -1.51 -0.27 5.02
C VAL A 110 -2.29 1.03 5.20
N SER A 111 -1.94 2.07 4.44
CA SER A 111 -2.73 3.30 4.36
C SER A 111 -2.56 3.96 3.00
N ALA A 112 -3.63 4.57 2.49
CA ALA A 112 -3.58 5.43 1.33
C ALA A 112 -4.52 6.63 1.52
N THR A 113 -4.07 7.83 1.14
CA THR A 113 -4.86 9.06 1.27
C THR A 113 -4.65 9.96 0.06
N TYR A 114 -5.74 10.40 -0.57
CA TYR A 114 -5.69 11.43 -1.61
C TYR A 114 -5.93 12.81 -1.00
N SER A 115 -4.97 13.71 -1.17
CA SER A 115 -5.04 15.08 -0.67
C SER A 115 -4.25 16.05 -1.55
N ALA A 116 -4.86 17.19 -1.87
CA ALA A 116 -4.22 18.28 -2.63
C ALA A 116 -3.52 17.82 -3.93
N GLY A 117 -4.13 16.91 -4.69
CA GLY A 117 -3.57 16.41 -5.95
C GLY A 117 -2.51 15.32 -5.79
N ARG A 118 -2.24 14.86 -4.57
CA ARG A 118 -1.28 13.79 -4.26
C ARG A 118 -1.98 12.60 -3.64
N LEU A 119 -1.55 11.42 -4.05
CA LEU A 119 -1.94 10.14 -3.49
C LEU A 119 -0.80 9.63 -2.62
N TRP A 120 -0.99 9.72 -1.31
CA TRP A 120 -0.07 9.23 -0.30
C TRP A 120 -0.35 7.75 -0.05
N ALA A 121 0.70 6.95 0.07
CA ALA A 121 0.60 5.55 0.45
C ALA A 121 1.71 5.20 1.43
N THR A 122 1.44 4.27 2.36
CA THR A 122 2.42 3.75 3.31
C THR A 122 2.40 2.23 3.33
N LEU A 123 3.56 1.61 3.55
CA LEU A 123 3.71 0.17 3.76
C LEU A 123 4.82 -0.13 4.78
N SER A 124 4.79 -1.33 5.35
CA SER A 124 5.92 -1.84 6.14
C SER A 124 7.05 -2.28 5.21
N SER A 125 8.29 -2.03 5.62
CA SER A 125 9.49 -2.34 4.85
C SER A 125 10.63 -2.77 5.77
N GLN A 126 11.77 -3.09 5.20
CA GLN A 126 13.00 -3.37 5.92
C GLN A 126 14.15 -2.58 5.31
N MET A 127 15.02 -2.03 6.15
CA MET A 127 16.24 -1.36 5.70
C MET A 127 17.47 -1.94 6.39
N THR A 128 18.62 -1.81 5.72
CA THR A 128 19.93 -2.07 6.34
C THR A 128 20.49 -0.75 6.84
N GLU A 129 20.64 -0.60 8.16
CA GLU A 129 21.20 0.61 8.79
C GLU A 129 22.72 0.64 8.61
N THR A 130 23.37 -0.48 8.88
CA THR A 130 24.80 -0.73 8.66
C THR A 130 25.00 -2.21 8.28
N PRO A 131 26.13 -2.61 7.68
CA PRO A 131 26.36 -4.02 7.34
C PRO A 131 26.11 -4.96 8.53
N GLY A 132 25.13 -5.85 8.41
CA GLY A 132 24.72 -6.79 9.47
C GLY A 132 23.66 -6.27 10.45
N VAL A 133 23.24 -5.01 10.36
CA VAL A 133 22.18 -4.42 11.20
C VAL A 133 20.96 -4.07 10.34
N GLN A 134 19.92 -4.88 10.49
CA GLN A 134 18.63 -4.69 9.80
C GLN A 134 17.61 -4.04 10.75
N ARG A 135 16.73 -3.21 10.18
CA ARG A 135 15.65 -2.52 10.89
C ARG A 135 14.35 -2.67 10.12
N ILE A 136 13.25 -2.76 10.86
CA ILE A 136 11.91 -2.58 10.27
C ILE A 136 11.70 -1.09 10.04
N ALA A 137 11.21 -0.76 8.86
CA ALA A 137 10.94 0.59 8.41
C ALA A 137 9.46 0.73 8.01
N ALA A 138 8.99 1.96 7.94
CA ALA A 138 7.75 2.32 7.27
C ALA A 138 8.11 3.20 6.09
N ASP A 139 7.79 2.75 4.87
CA ASP A 139 8.03 3.52 3.67
C ASP A 139 6.75 4.28 3.30
N TYR A 140 6.92 5.49 2.75
CA TYR A 140 5.83 6.31 2.25
C TYR A 140 6.13 6.83 0.85
N PHE A 141 5.07 6.97 0.05
CA PHE A 141 5.13 7.40 -1.34
C PHE A 141 4.06 8.47 -1.58
N ALA A 142 4.33 9.41 -2.49
CA ALA A 142 3.49 10.59 -2.71
C ALA A 142 3.19 10.82 -4.20
N PHE A 143 2.42 9.91 -4.80
CA PHE A 143 2.17 9.91 -6.24
C PHE A 143 1.33 11.10 -6.70
N LYS A 144 1.54 11.55 -7.94
CA LYS A 144 0.74 12.55 -8.63
C LYS A 144 -0.07 11.90 -9.78
N PRO A 145 -1.30 11.43 -9.52
CA PRO A 145 -2.16 10.91 -10.58
C PRO A 145 -2.71 12.03 -11.46
N SER A 146 -2.90 11.76 -12.75
CA SER A 146 -3.49 12.66 -13.73
C SER A 146 -4.37 11.89 -14.70
N ILE A 147 -5.59 12.37 -14.90
CA ILE A 147 -6.55 11.79 -15.85
C ILE A 147 -6.92 12.88 -16.86
N ASN A 148 -6.68 12.62 -18.14
CA ASN A 148 -7.02 13.51 -19.24
C ASN A 148 -7.80 12.73 -20.30
N GLY A 149 -9.12 12.84 -20.27
CA GLY A 149 -10.01 12.03 -21.12
C GLY A 149 -9.81 10.54 -20.81
N ALA A 150 -9.41 9.77 -21.82
CA ALA A 150 -9.15 8.34 -21.69
C ALA A 150 -7.73 8.00 -21.17
N PHE A 151 -6.86 8.99 -21.01
CA PHE A 151 -5.46 8.76 -20.62
C PHE A 151 -5.29 8.94 -19.12
N PHE A 152 -4.82 7.89 -18.45
CA PHE A 152 -4.44 7.91 -17.04
C PHE A 152 -2.92 7.77 -16.93
N THR A 153 -2.29 8.65 -16.14
CA THR A 153 -0.86 8.63 -15.82
C THR A 153 -0.66 8.90 -14.33
N ALA A 154 0.49 8.50 -13.80
CA ALA A 154 0.93 8.85 -12.47
C ALA A 154 2.46 8.94 -12.46
N THR A 155 2.99 9.83 -11.62
CA THR A 155 4.42 9.90 -11.30
C THR A 155 4.59 9.83 -9.79
N LEU A 156 5.78 9.47 -9.33
CA LEU A 156 6.17 9.66 -7.93
C LEU A 156 6.30 11.16 -7.59
#